data_AF-A0A6L8ENQ6-F1
#
_entry.id   AF-A0A6L8ENQ6-F1
#
_cell.length_a   1.000
_cell.length_b   1.000
_cell.length_c   1.000
_cell.angle_alpha   90.00
_cell.angle_beta   90.00
_cell.angle_gamma   90.00
#
_symmetry.space_group_name_H-M   'P 1'
#
loop_
_entity.id
_entity.type
_entity.pdbx_description
1 polymer ?
#
loop_
_entity_poly.entity_id
_entity_poly.type
_entity_poly.pdbx_seq_one_letter_code
_entity_poly.pdbx_strand_id
1 'polypeptide(L)'
;MHAANLQTSARLQRLCSYLADGAWHTTRDIVFDAHVMAVNAAVSELRANGLDVECRARNTGGRTVYEYRLLHAGQRELFND
;
A
#
# COMPACT_ATOMS: atom_id res chain seq x y z
N MET A 1 -13.93 -7.07 7.84
CA MET A 1 -13.58 -5.83 7.13
C MET A 1 -14.23 -5.90 5.76
N HIS A 2 -15.11 -4.96 5.39
CA HIS A 2 -15.57 -4.83 4.00
C HIS A 2 -14.48 -4.04 3.25
N ALA A 3 -13.73 -4.72 2.38
CA ALA A 3 -12.65 -4.07 1.65
C ALA A 3 -13.21 -3.22 0.50
N ALA A 4 -12.70 -2.01 0.32
CA ALA A 4 -12.99 -1.24 -0.89
C ALA A 4 -12.40 -1.94 -2.12
N ASN A 5 -13.08 -1.82 -3.26
CA ASN A 5 -12.59 -2.35 -4.53
C ASN A 5 -11.49 -1.44 -5.10
N LEU A 6 -10.35 -2.02 -5.46
CA LEU A 6 -9.20 -1.30 -6.04
C LEU A 6 -9.55 -0.56 -7.33
N GLN A 7 -10.41 -1.10 -8.18
CA GLN A 7 -10.77 -0.49 -9.46
C GLN A 7 -11.62 0.77 -9.31
N THR A 8 -12.31 0.96 -8.17
CA THR A 8 -13.17 2.13 -7.94
C THR A 8 -12.67 3.05 -6.82
N SER A 9 -11.71 2.61 -6.02
CA SER A 9 -11.20 3.38 -4.88
C SER A 9 -9.96 4.19 -5.25
N ALA A 10 -10.14 5.51 -5.44
CA ALA A 10 -9.02 6.43 -5.70
C ALA A 10 -7.91 6.37 -4.63
N ARG A 11 -8.28 6.13 -3.37
CA ARG A 11 -7.31 5.97 -2.26
C ARG A 11 -6.44 4.73 -2.46
N LEU A 12 -7.05 3.60 -2.84
CA LEU A 12 -6.30 2.36 -3.08
C LEU A 12 -5.46 2.45 -4.36
N GLN A 13 -5.98 3.11 -5.40
CA GLN A 13 -5.23 3.35 -6.64
C GLN A 13 -3.97 4.18 -6.41
N ARG A 14 -4.06 5.25 -5.61
CA ARG A 14 -2.88 6.06 -5.23
C ARG A 14 -1.86 5.24 -4.45
N LEU A 15 -2.29 4.49 -3.44
CA LEU A 15 -1.37 3.65 -2.67
C LEU A 15 -0.71 2.57 -3.54
N CYS A 16 -1.48 1.90 -4.39
CA CYS A 16 -0.97 0.89 -5.30
C CYS A 16 0.05 1.49 -6.27
N SER A 17 -0.24 2.66 -6.84
CA SER A 17 0.66 3.35 -7.77
C SER A 17 1.93 3.82 -7.06
N TYR A 18 1.83 4.32 -5.84
CA TYR A 18 2.97 4.80 -5.06
C TYR A 18 3.92 3.66 -4.66
N LEU A 19 3.39 2.50 -4.26
CA LEU A 19 4.20 1.32 -3.91
C LEU A 19 4.66 0.51 -5.12
N ALA A 20 4.27 0.88 -6.36
CA ALA A 20 4.54 0.11 -7.57
C ALA A 20 6.04 0.02 -7.92
N ASP A 21 6.88 0.86 -7.34
CA ASP A 21 8.34 0.79 -7.46
C ASP A 21 8.97 -0.40 -6.73
N GLY A 22 8.19 -1.08 -5.87
CA GLY A 22 8.65 -2.21 -5.06
C GLY A 22 9.63 -1.83 -3.94
N ALA A 23 9.85 -0.54 -3.71
CA ALA A 23 10.70 -0.05 -2.64
C ALA A 23 9.96 -0.03 -1.29
N TRP A 24 10.74 0.05 -0.21
CA TRP A 24 10.19 0.22 1.13
C TRP A 24 9.86 1.69 1.36
N HIS A 25 8.60 1.97 1.67
CA HIS A 25 8.09 3.29 2.00
C HIS A 25 7.53 3.34 3.40
N THR A 26 7.85 4.38 4.17
CA THR A 26 7.35 4.50 5.54
C THR A 26 5.87 4.92 5.55
N THR A 27 5.18 4.71 6.68
CA THR A 27 3.85 5.30 6.90
C THR A 27 3.83 6.81 6.63
N ARG A 28 4.93 7.50 6.94
CA ARG A 28 5.05 8.96 6.74
C ARG A 28 5.07 9.28 5.25
N ASP A 29 5.92 8.60 4.49
CA ASP A 29 6.09 8.88 3.05
C ASP A 29 4.77 8.64 2.31
N ILE A 30 4.06 7.56 2.64
CA ILE A 30 2.72 7.26 2.09
C ILE A 30 1.69 8.36 2.45
N VAL A 31 1.74 8.89 3.67
CA VAL A 31 0.83 9.96 4.13
C VAL A 31 1.08 11.26 3.35
N PHE A 32 2.34 11.63 3.17
CA PHE A 32 2.71 12.92 2.57
C PHE A 32 2.72 12.88 1.05
N ASP A 33 3.24 11.83 0.43
CA ASP A 33 3.46 11.77 -1.01
C ASP A 33 2.27 11.13 -1.75
N ALA A 34 1.66 10.08 -1.19
CA ALA A 34 0.49 9.43 -1.79
C ALA A 34 -0.85 10.02 -1.32
N HIS A 35 -0.83 10.89 -0.30
CA HIS A 35 -2.01 11.47 0.35
C HIS A 35 -3.00 10.40 0.85
N VAL A 36 -2.48 9.29 1.40
CA VAL A 36 -3.29 8.18 1.91
C VAL A 36 -3.26 8.15 3.44
N MET A 37 -4.42 8.46 4.05
CA MET A 37 -4.64 8.25 5.48
C MET A 37 -5.07 6.82 5.78
N ALA A 38 -5.00 6.44 7.06
CA ALA A 38 -5.32 5.09 7.52
C ALA A 38 -4.55 4.01 6.74
N VAL A 39 -3.23 4.19 6.60
CA VAL A 39 -2.33 3.35 5.79
C VAL A 39 -2.51 1.86 6.08
N ASN A 40 -2.59 1.45 7.35
CA ASN A 40 -2.78 0.05 7.71
C ASN A 40 -4.09 -0.54 7.15
N ALA A 41 -5.17 0.24 7.19
CA ALA A 41 -6.45 -0.19 6.61
C ALA A 41 -6.33 -0.30 5.08
N ALA A 42 -5.75 0.72 4.43
CA ALA A 42 -5.51 0.72 2.98
C ALA A 42 -4.67 -0.48 2.52
N VAL A 43 -3.61 -0.81 3.24
CA VAL A 43 -2.75 -1.98 2.95
C VAL A 43 -3.54 -3.29 3.14
N SER A 44 -4.36 -3.39 4.19
CA SER A 44 -5.22 -4.56 4.40
C SER A 44 -6.25 -4.73 3.28
N GLU A 45 -6.77 -3.62 2.75
CA GLU A 45 -7.67 -3.64 1.60
C GLU A 45 -6.94 -4.02 0.30
N LEU A 46 -5.73 -3.51 0.05
CA LEU A 46 -4.92 -3.95 -1.12
C LEU A 46 -4.68 -5.46 -1.10
N ARG A 47 -4.34 -6.01 0.08
CA ARG A 47 -4.20 -7.47 0.27
C ARG A 47 -5.50 -8.22 0.00
N ALA A 48 -6.63 -7.69 0.45
CA ALA A 48 -7.95 -8.26 0.15
C ALA A 48 -8.31 -8.18 -1.35
N ASN A 49 -7.74 -7.24 -2.10
CA ASN A 49 -7.83 -7.15 -3.56
C ASN A 49 -6.78 -8.02 -4.29
N GLY A 50 -6.04 -8.88 -3.58
CA GLY A 50 -5.11 -9.84 -4.16
C GLY A 50 -3.69 -9.32 -4.39
N LEU A 51 -3.34 -8.13 -3.89
CA LEU A 51 -1.99 -7.59 -3.98
C LEU A 51 -1.12 -8.06 -2.81
N ASP A 52 0.14 -8.40 -3.11
CA ASP A 52 1.10 -8.80 -2.08
C ASP A 52 1.89 -7.60 -1.56
N VAL A 53 1.41 -7.04 -0.45
CA VAL A 53 2.04 -5.91 0.24
C VAL A 53 2.67 -6.41 1.53
N GLU A 54 3.99 -6.30 1.64
CA GLU A 54 4.69 -6.57 2.90
C GLU A 54 4.63 -5.38 3.86
N CYS A 55 4.76 -5.68 5.14
CA CYS A 55 4.89 -4.68 6.20
C CYS A 55 5.98 -5.13 7.16
N ARG A 56 6.85 -4.20 7.55
CA ARG A 56 7.83 -4.45 8.62
C ARG A 56 7.90 -3.28 9.58
N ALA A 57 8.28 -3.59 10.81
CA ALA A 57 8.62 -2.60 11.83
C ALA A 57 10.15 -2.49 11.94
N ARG A 58 10.66 -1.26 11.93
CA ARG A 58 12.07 -0.92 12.06
C ARG A 58 12.25 -0.03 13.29
N ASN A 59 13.24 -0.32 14.13
CA ASN A 59 13.66 0.63 15.16
C ASN A 59 14.60 1.68 14.54
N THR A 60 14.24 2.95 14.65
CA THR A 60 15.07 4.08 14.23
C THR A 60 15.15 5.09 15.36
N GLY A 61 16.33 5.23 15.98
CA GLY A 61 16.54 6.19 17.07
C GLY A 61 15.60 6.00 18.26
N GLY A 62 15.32 4.74 18.64
CA GLY A 62 14.41 4.43 19.75
C GLY A 62 12.92 4.54 19.41
N ARG A 63 12.56 4.80 18.15
CA ARG A 63 11.17 4.85 17.68
C ARG A 63 10.89 3.70 16.70
N THR A 64 9.68 3.14 16.78
CA THR A 64 9.21 2.17 15.78
C THR A 64 8.70 2.91 14.55
N VAL A 65 9.24 2.58 13.39
CA VAL A 65 8.80 3.05 12.07
C VAL A 65 8.25 1.85 11.31
N TYR A 66 7.06 1.99 10.74
CA TYR A 66 6.48 0.98 9.87
C TYR A 66 6.77 1.30 8.42
N GLU A 67 7.19 0.29 7.67
CA GLU A 67 7.53 0.36 6.26
C GLU A 67 6.73 -0.68 5.48
N TYR A 68 6.36 -0.33 4.25
CA TYR A 68 5.55 -1.15 3.36
C TYR A 68 6.20 -1.22 1.98
N ARG A 69 6.06 -2.36 1.30
CA ARG A 69 6.45 -2.51 -0.11
C ARG A 69 5.49 -3.44 -0.84
N LEU A 70 5.32 -3.23 -2.14
CA LEU A 70 4.63 -4.16 -3.02
C LEU A 70 5.65 -5.17 -3.57
N LEU A 71 5.44 -6.48 -3.36
CA LEU A 71 6.37 -7.52 -3.84
C LEU A 71 6.15 -7.87 -5.31
N HIS A 72 4.90 -7.87 -5.71
CA HIS A 72 4.44 -8.01 -7.08
C HIS A 72 3.09 -7.33 -7.14
N ALA A 73 2.92 -6.37 -8.06
CA ALA A 73 1.60 -6.17 -8.62
C ALA A 73 1.27 -7.49 -9.33
N GLY A 74 0.42 -8.33 -8.72
CA GLY A 74 0.06 -9.62 -9.30
C GLY A 74 -0.24 -9.44 -10.79
N GLN A 75 0.55 -10.07 -11.65
CA GLN A 75 0.43 -9.86 -13.09
C GLN A 75 -0.93 -10.36 -13.59
N ARG A 76 -1.57 -9.50 -14.41
CA ARG A 76 -2.78 -9.72 -15.23
C ARG A 76 -4.05 -9.82 -14.36
N GLU A 77 -4.94 -8.83 -14.26
CA GLU A 77 -5.86 -8.33 -15.30
C GLU A 77 -6.53 -6.99 -14.86
N LEU A 78 -5.87 -6.17 -14.03
CA LEU A 78 -6.55 -5.03 -13.36
C LEU A 78 -6.72 -3.77 -14.22
N PHE A 79 -6.13 -3.74 -15.42
CA PHE A 79 -6.23 -2.63 -16.38
C PHE A 79 -6.46 -3.18 -17.80
N ASN A 80 -7.64 -3.73 -18.08
CA ASN A 80 -8.08 -3.96 -19.44
C ASN A 80 -9.34 -3.11 -19.68
N ASP A 81 -9.17 -2.01 -20.44
CA ASP A 81 -10.26 -1.34 -21.15
C ASP A 81 -10.36 -1.99 -22.54
#